data_AF-A0A413WKA1-F1
#
_entry.id   AF-A0A413WKA1-F1
#
_cell.length_a   1.000
_cell.length_b   1.000
_cell.length_c   1.000
_cell.angle_alpha   90.00
_cell.angle_beta   90.00
_cell.angle_gamma   90.00
#
_symmetry.space_group_name_H-M   'P 1'
#
loop_
_entity.id
_entity.type
_entity.pdbx_description
1 polymer ?
#
loop_
_entity_poly.entity_id
_entity_poly.type
_entity_poly.pdbx_seq_one_letter_code
_entity_poly.pdbx_strand_id
1 'polypeptide(L)'
;MKSDKVVKEQMWKGLMNMGIYYTYQHEDAWKVALERGYLQGDPHYAMFNDEGFEFFKPAYDWMVEQYEQRIGIPLNGNYPVWCRDEFPDLGTGKRIGSGNKGVVLTVELPDDQVLASEISFWDFVLHNSTLFDTAEAFDTEEEPIPAYTRKSWEKLFDQKWCEKMAVDRSIAAPSYQYVIHRIELHHVRAVMPFQDLSDSWVDRIRGLGWRLGYRLGSKKSIPFQWRDQTGLKEIS
;
A
#
# COMPACT_ATOMS: atom_id res chain seq x y z
N MET A 1 17.93 -24.83 33.45
CA MET A 1 19.01 -23.99 32.87
C MET A 1 19.17 -24.11 31.34
N LYS A 2 18.89 -25.26 30.69
CA LYS A 2 18.82 -25.34 29.21
C LYS A 2 17.48 -24.86 28.62
N SER A 3 16.37 -24.95 29.37
CA SER A 3 15.04 -24.50 28.92
C SER A 3 14.97 -22.98 28.72
N ASP A 4 15.56 -22.20 29.63
CA ASP A 4 15.41 -20.74 29.62
C ASP A 4 16.19 -20.07 28.49
N LYS A 5 17.26 -20.71 28.00
CA LYS A 5 17.97 -20.26 26.80
C LYS A 5 17.17 -20.53 25.54
N VAL A 6 16.57 -21.72 25.40
CA VAL A 6 15.75 -22.08 24.23
C VAL A 6 14.47 -21.22 24.16
N VAL A 7 13.84 -20.95 25.31
CA VAL A 7 12.67 -20.06 25.39
C VAL A 7 13.08 -18.61 25.10
N LYS A 8 14.20 -18.11 25.62
CA LYS A 8 14.70 -16.76 25.26
C LYS A 8 15.13 -16.65 23.81
N GLU A 9 15.66 -17.71 23.21
CA GLU A 9 16.09 -17.76 21.81
C GLU A 9 14.90 -17.91 20.85
N GLN A 10 13.82 -18.59 21.26
CA GLN A 10 12.52 -18.57 20.58
C GLN A 10 11.77 -17.25 20.76
N MET A 11 11.85 -16.60 21.92
CA MET A 11 11.33 -15.24 22.15
C MET A 11 12.12 -14.18 21.36
N TRP A 12 13.44 -14.35 21.21
CA TRP A 12 14.28 -13.45 20.38
C TRP A 12 14.06 -13.66 18.88
N LYS A 13 13.80 -14.90 18.45
CA LYS A 13 13.33 -15.20 17.07
C LYS A 13 11.89 -14.74 16.80
N GLY A 14 11.14 -14.39 17.83
CA GLY A 14 9.77 -13.87 17.78
C GLY A 14 9.66 -12.35 17.93
N LEU A 15 10.76 -11.60 17.87
CA LEU A 15 10.67 -10.19 17.50
C LEU A 15 10.21 -10.15 16.05
N MET A 16 8.90 -10.03 15.84
CA MET A 16 8.33 -9.70 14.53
C MET A 16 9.12 -8.51 14.02
N ASN A 17 9.80 -8.68 12.88
CA ASN A 17 10.48 -7.58 12.26
C ASN A 17 9.40 -6.56 11.90
N MET A 18 9.56 -5.32 12.36
CA MET A 18 8.59 -4.27 12.14
C MET A 18 9.10 -3.36 11.04
N GLY A 19 8.27 -3.13 10.02
CA GLY A 19 8.54 -2.23 8.91
C GLY A 19 7.77 -0.92 9.07
N ILE A 20 8.35 0.18 8.57
CA ILE A 20 7.64 1.45 8.42
C ILE A 20 7.08 1.54 7.01
N TYR A 21 5.77 1.72 6.93
CA TYR A 21 5.05 1.86 5.68
C TYR A 21 4.21 3.13 5.65
N TYR A 22 3.81 3.52 4.44
CA TYR A 22 3.00 4.69 4.17
C TYR A 22 1.78 4.30 3.34
N THR A 23 0.62 4.79 3.74
CA THR A 23 -0.61 4.69 2.94
C THR A 23 -1.28 6.05 2.89
N TYR A 24 -1.90 6.38 1.76
CA TYR A 24 -2.72 7.59 1.63
C TYR A 24 -4.18 7.19 1.52
N GLN A 25 -5.06 7.92 2.19
CA GLN A 25 -6.48 7.60 2.30
C GLN A 25 -7.32 8.86 2.14
N HIS A 26 -8.54 8.69 1.62
CA HIS A 26 -9.54 9.74 1.69
C HIS A 26 -9.82 10.10 3.15
N GLU A 27 -10.10 11.37 3.44
CA GLU A 27 -10.40 11.83 4.79
C GLU A 27 -11.54 11.02 5.44
N ASP A 28 -12.57 10.70 4.67
CA ASP A 28 -13.74 9.97 5.16
C ASP A 28 -13.41 8.52 5.56
N ALA A 29 -12.56 7.85 4.79
CA ALA A 29 -12.07 6.51 5.15
C ALA A 29 -11.29 6.55 6.47
N TRP A 30 -10.54 7.63 6.72
CA TRP A 30 -9.82 7.82 7.96
C TRP A 30 -10.75 8.15 9.15
N LYS A 31 -11.79 8.96 8.96
CA LYS A 31 -12.82 9.22 9.98
C LYS A 31 -13.50 7.92 10.42
N VAL A 32 -13.91 7.08 9.45
CA VAL A 32 -14.49 5.76 9.74
C VAL A 32 -13.50 4.89 10.50
N ALA A 33 -12.22 4.91 10.13
CA ALA A 33 -11.19 4.15 10.84
C ALA A 33 -11.00 4.59 12.30
N LEU A 34 -11.10 5.90 12.59
CA LEU A 34 -11.05 6.43 13.94
C LEU A 34 -12.24 5.96 14.79
N GLU A 35 -13.44 5.88 14.21
CA GLU A 35 -14.65 5.42 14.89
C GLU A 35 -14.61 3.91 15.19
N ARG A 36 -14.18 3.08 14.24
CA ARG A 36 -14.20 1.62 14.38
C ARG A 36 -12.93 1.00 14.97
N GLY A 37 -11.83 1.76 15.05
CA GLY A 37 -10.56 1.31 15.63
C GLY A 37 -9.53 0.74 14.64
N TYR A 38 -9.84 0.69 13.33
CA TYR A 38 -8.92 0.21 12.29
C TYR A 38 -9.28 0.73 10.90
N LEU A 39 -8.31 0.82 9.99
CA LEU A 39 -8.48 1.07 8.56
C LEU A 39 -8.50 -0.27 7.80
N GLN A 40 -9.40 -0.42 6.84
CA GLN A 40 -9.57 -1.60 6.00
C GLN A 40 -10.07 -1.14 4.63
N GLY A 41 -9.68 -1.84 3.56
CA GLY A 41 -10.14 -1.55 2.21
C GLY A 41 -11.58 -1.99 1.99
N ASP A 42 -12.49 -1.02 1.89
CA ASP A 42 -13.90 -1.28 1.60
C ASP A 42 -14.12 -1.37 0.09
N PRO A 43 -14.66 -2.48 -0.44
CA PRO A 43 -15.00 -2.63 -1.86
C PRO A 43 -15.89 -1.51 -2.41
N HIS A 44 -16.79 -0.94 -1.60
CA HIS A 44 -17.69 0.16 -2.01
C HIS A 44 -16.97 1.50 -2.21
N TYR A 45 -15.69 1.59 -1.82
CA TYR A 45 -14.85 2.76 -2.04
C TYR A 45 -13.52 2.43 -2.74
N ALA A 46 -13.41 1.22 -3.31
CA ALA A 46 -12.30 0.90 -4.19
C ALA A 46 -12.20 1.95 -5.31
N MET A 47 -10.98 2.22 -5.78
CA MET A 47 -10.64 3.29 -6.73
C MET A 47 -11.42 3.25 -8.06
N PHE A 48 -12.26 2.25 -8.26
CA PHE A 48 -12.91 1.99 -9.51
C PHE A 48 -14.41 1.77 -9.44
N ASN A 49 -15.11 2.29 -8.43
CA ASN A 49 -16.59 2.26 -8.42
C ASN A 49 -17.30 3.16 -9.46
N ASP A 50 -16.60 3.64 -10.49
CA ASP A 50 -17.14 4.39 -11.64
C ASP A 50 -17.16 3.50 -12.92
N GLU A 51 -17.82 3.97 -13.99
CA GLU A 51 -17.99 3.23 -15.25
C GLU A 51 -16.65 2.72 -15.86
N GLY A 52 -16.59 1.43 -16.22
CA GLY A 52 -15.40 0.75 -16.79
C GLY A 52 -14.74 -0.29 -15.87
N PHE A 53 -15.28 -0.50 -14.66
CA PHE A 53 -14.66 -1.23 -13.56
C PHE A 53 -14.57 -2.76 -13.66
N GLU A 54 -15.55 -3.43 -14.27
CA GLU A 54 -15.57 -4.90 -14.36
C GLU A 54 -14.27 -5.45 -14.97
N PHE A 55 -13.55 -4.62 -15.73
CA PHE A 55 -12.23 -4.91 -16.28
C PHE A 55 -11.13 -5.10 -15.21
N PHE A 56 -11.09 -4.29 -14.15
CA PHE A 56 -10.02 -4.32 -13.13
C PHE A 56 -10.32 -5.25 -11.96
N LYS A 57 -11.60 -5.53 -11.69
CA LYS A 57 -12.02 -6.38 -10.57
C LYS A 57 -11.27 -7.73 -10.50
N PRO A 58 -11.05 -8.47 -11.62
CA PRO A 58 -10.34 -9.75 -11.58
C PRO A 58 -8.91 -9.64 -11.04
N ALA A 59 -8.20 -8.54 -11.31
CA ALA A 59 -6.85 -8.31 -10.80
C ALA A 59 -6.86 -8.10 -9.28
N TYR A 60 -7.84 -7.35 -8.77
CA TYR A 60 -8.02 -7.12 -7.34
C TYR A 60 -8.42 -8.38 -6.59
N ASP A 61 -9.37 -9.13 -7.12
CA ASP A 61 -9.76 -10.44 -6.58
C ASP A 61 -8.56 -11.39 -6.54
N TRP A 62 -7.74 -11.41 -7.61
CA TRP A 62 -6.51 -12.20 -7.63
C TRP A 62 -5.52 -11.77 -6.54
N MET A 63 -5.34 -10.47 -6.30
CA MET A 63 -4.45 -9.98 -5.23
C MET A 63 -4.97 -10.39 -3.84
N VAL A 64 -6.29 -10.40 -3.62
CA VAL A 64 -6.90 -10.91 -2.39
C VAL A 64 -6.54 -12.38 -2.20
N GLU A 65 -6.74 -13.22 -3.22
CA GLU A 65 -6.38 -14.64 -3.15
C GLU A 65 -4.90 -14.86 -2.85
N GLN A 66 -4.01 -14.09 -3.49
CA GLN A 66 -2.56 -14.18 -3.24
C GLN A 66 -2.21 -13.77 -1.80
N TYR A 67 -2.83 -12.73 -1.27
CA TYR A 67 -2.66 -12.34 0.13
C TYR A 67 -3.11 -13.45 1.08
N GLU A 68 -4.34 -13.92 0.92
CA GLU A 68 -4.91 -14.96 1.80
C GLU A 68 -4.08 -16.25 1.74
N GLN A 69 -3.62 -16.65 0.55
CA GLN A 69 -2.79 -17.84 0.36
C GLN A 69 -1.40 -17.72 0.99
N ARG A 70 -0.74 -16.56 0.84
CA ARG A 70 0.67 -16.39 1.25
C ARG A 70 0.81 -15.96 2.72
N ILE A 71 -0.11 -15.15 3.21
CA ILE A 71 -0.11 -14.62 4.58
C ILE A 71 -0.98 -15.46 5.52
N GLY A 72 -2.01 -16.13 5.01
CA GLY A 72 -2.91 -16.95 5.83
C GLY A 72 -3.94 -16.15 6.65
N ILE A 73 -4.14 -14.87 6.32
CA ILE A 73 -5.12 -14.00 6.97
C ILE A 73 -6.27 -13.72 5.98
N PRO A 74 -7.52 -14.07 6.30
CA PRO A 74 -8.66 -13.82 5.42
C PRO A 74 -9.05 -12.34 5.41
N LEU A 75 -9.42 -11.82 4.24
CA LEU A 75 -9.95 -10.46 4.07
C LEU A 75 -11.46 -10.37 4.25
N ASN A 76 -12.16 -11.52 4.30
CA ASN A 76 -13.60 -11.61 4.54
C ASN A 76 -14.41 -10.74 3.56
N GLY A 77 -14.07 -10.81 2.27
CA GLY A 77 -14.75 -10.06 1.20
C GLY A 77 -14.32 -8.60 1.05
N ASN A 78 -13.33 -8.14 1.82
CA ASN A 78 -12.74 -6.81 1.68
C ASN A 78 -11.53 -6.83 0.74
N TYR A 79 -11.05 -5.64 0.36
CA TYR A 79 -9.79 -5.48 -0.35
C TYR A 79 -8.66 -5.10 0.61
N PRO A 80 -7.40 -5.39 0.26
CA PRO A 80 -6.29 -5.00 1.12
C PRO A 80 -6.11 -3.49 1.13
N VAL A 81 -5.46 -3.01 2.20
CA VAL A 81 -4.91 -1.66 2.26
C VAL A 81 -3.56 -1.66 1.54
N TRP A 82 -3.42 -0.79 0.54
CA TRP A 82 -2.18 -0.58 -0.20
C TRP A 82 -1.24 0.37 0.53
N CYS A 83 0.02 -0.01 0.58
CA CYS A 83 1.11 0.65 1.27
C CYS A 83 2.37 0.75 0.37
N ARG A 84 3.25 1.66 0.74
CA ARG A 84 4.61 1.85 0.18
C ARG A 84 5.62 1.89 1.32
N ASP A 85 6.85 1.47 1.09
CA ASP A 85 7.99 1.70 2.01
C ASP A 85 8.61 3.10 1.86
N GLU A 86 8.23 3.81 0.79
CA GLU A 86 8.57 5.20 0.58
C GLU A 86 7.40 6.14 0.83
N PHE A 87 7.70 7.29 1.43
CA PHE A 87 6.71 8.34 1.62
C PHE A 87 6.22 8.85 0.26
N PRO A 88 4.90 9.02 0.03
CA PRO A 88 4.38 9.42 -1.28
C PRO A 88 4.82 10.83 -1.68
N ASP A 89 5.07 11.06 -2.98
CA ASP A 89 5.33 12.41 -3.52
C ASP A 89 4.03 13.18 -3.78
N LEU A 90 3.54 13.92 -2.78
CA LEU A 90 2.28 14.65 -2.86
C LEU A 90 2.17 15.73 -3.94
N GLY A 91 3.24 16.07 -4.67
CA GLY A 91 3.17 17.02 -5.79
C GLY A 91 2.51 16.46 -7.05
N THR A 92 2.51 15.14 -7.20
CA THR A 92 1.82 14.44 -8.30
C THR A 92 0.36 14.23 -7.89
N GLY A 93 -0.56 15.11 -8.31
CA GLY A 93 -1.97 14.98 -7.95
C GLY A 93 -2.63 13.69 -8.47
N LYS A 94 -3.95 13.52 -8.24
CA LYS A 94 -4.78 12.37 -8.68
C LYS A 94 -4.56 11.07 -7.89
N ARG A 95 -4.20 11.17 -6.61
CA ARG A 95 -4.11 10.02 -5.70
C ARG A 95 -5.44 9.61 -5.11
N ILE A 96 -6.27 10.59 -4.76
CA ILE A 96 -7.58 10.39 -4.11
C ILE A 96 -8.69 11.20 -4.79
N GLY A 97 -8.43 11.66 -6.02
CA GLY A 97 -9.30 12.56 -6.77
C GLY A 97 -8.94 14.03 -6.54
N SER A 98 -8.86 14.81 -7.61
CA SER A 98 -8.37 16.18 -7.53
C SER A 98 -9.24 17.06 -6.64
N GLY A 99 -8.61 17.80 -5.73
CA GLY A 99 -9.28 18.70 -4.78
C GLY A 99 -9.76 18.02 -3.49
N ASN A 100 -9.78 16.69 -3.44
CA ASN A 100 -10.21 15.93 -2.27
C ASN A 100 -9.21 16.05 -1.12
N LYS A 101 -9.75 15.98 0.10
CA LYS A 101 -8.96 15.98 1.33
C LYS A 101 -8.52 14.55 1.65
N GLY A 102 -7.25 14.41 2.02
CA GLY A 102 -6.66 13.13 2.34
C GLY A 102 -5.76 13.16 3.55
N VAL A 103 -5.35 11.97 3.96
CA VAL A 103 -4.30 11.77 4.96
C VAL A 103 -3.25 10.82 4.43
N VAL A 104 -1.99 11.10 4.74
CA VAL A 104 -0.90 10.11 4.67
C VAL A 104 -0.69 9.56 6.06
N LEU A 105 -0.86 8.25 6.21
CA LEU A 105 -0.55 7.53 7.44
C LEU A 105 0.88 7.02 7.36
N THR A 106 1.66 7.25 8.40
CA THR A 106 2.90 6.51 8.69
C THR A 106 2.55 5.41 9.66
N VAL A 107 2.78 4.17 9.28
CA VAL A 107 2.37 2.99 10.04
C VAL A 107 3.57 2.09 10.30
N GLU A 108 3.58 1.46 11.46
CA GLU A 108 4.56 0.44 11.82
C GLU A 108 3.85 -0.91 11.86
N LEU A 109 4.18 -1.80 10.92
CA LEU A 109 3.48 -3.06 10.69
C LEU A 109 4.44 -4.25 10.85
N PRO A 110 3.95 -5.42 11.31
CA PRO A 110 4.73 -6.65 11.27
C PRO A 110 4.99 -7.08 9.84
N ASP A 111 6.26 -7.32 9.48
CA ASP A 111 6.67 -7.69 8.12
C ASP A 111 6.01 -9.01 7.66
N ASP A 112 5.65 -9.89 8.60
CA ASP A 112 5.00 -11.17 8.32
C ASP A 112 3.49 -11.05 8.03
N GLN A 113 2.89 -9.87 8.23
CA GLN A 113 1.49 -9.59 7.88
C GLN A 113 1.35 -8.79 6.58
N VAL A 114 2.48 -8.40 5.99
CA VAL A 114 2.53 -7.56 4.81
C VAL A 114 3.02 -8.39 3.62
N LEU A 115 2.24 -8.40 2.53
CA LEU A 115 2.65 -9.03 1.28
C LEU A 115 3.27 -7.97 0.37
N ALA A 116 4.56 -8.13 0.07
CA ALA A 116 5.29 -7.26 -0.86
C ALA A 116 5.14 -7.77 -2.30
N SER A 117 4.87 -6.88 -3.24
CA SER A 117 4.83 -7.16 -4.69
C SER A 117 5.52 -6.05 -5.46
N GLU A 118 6.22 -6.37 -6.55
CA GLU A 118 6.85 -5.35 -7.40
C GLU A 118 5.78 -4.54 -8.14
N ILE A 119 5.91 -3.21 -8.08
CA ILE A 119 4.87 -2.28 -8.52
C ILE A 119 4.79 -2.13 -10.05
N SER A 120 5.93 -2.13 -10.74
CA SER A 120 6.02 -1.87 -12.18
C SER A 120 5.30 -2.94 -12.99
N PHE A 121 5.22 -4.16 -12.48
CA PHE A 121 4.47 -5.26 -13.11
C PHE A 121 2.99 -5.30 -12.72
N TRP A 122 2.53 -4.52 -11.74
CA TRP A 122 1.12 -4.49 -11.33
C TRP A 122 0.20 -4.01 -12.47
N ASP A 123 0.67 -3.05 -13.27
CA ASP A 123 -0.10 -2.59 -14.43
C ASP A 123 -0.37 -3.71 -15.44
N PHE A 124 0.53 -4.70 -15.58
CA PHE A 124 0.28 -5.86 -16.44
C PHE A 124 -0.87 -6.71 -15.88
N VAL A 125 -0.93 -6.88 -14.57
CA VAL A 125 -2.02 -7.61 -13.89
C VAL A 125 -3.34 -6.88 -14.09
N LEU A 126 -3.36 -5.55 -13.90
CA LEU A 126 -4.54 -4.71 -14.12
C LEU A 126 -5.10 -4.82 -15.55
N HIS A 127 -4.22 -4.98 -16.54
CA HIS A 127 -4.59 -5.10 -17.96
C HIS A 127 -4.69 -6.55 -18.45
N ASN A 128 -4.80 -7.52 -17.53
CA ASN A 128 -4.89 -8.94 -17.84
C ASN A 128 -3.78 -9.46 -18.79
N SER A 129 -2.59 -8.90 -18.68
CA SER A 129 -1.46 -9.16 -19.55
C SER A 129 -0.53 -10.22 -18.97
N THR A 130 0.06 -11.07 -19.82
CA THR A 130 0.96 -12.14 -19.39
C THR A 130 2.37 -11.62 -19.12
N LEU A 131 2.99 -12.10 -18.05
CA LEU A 131 4.38 -11.82 -17.72
C LEU A 131 5.31 -12.89 -18.29
N PHE A 132 5.95 -12.55 -19.41
CA PHE A 132 6.93 -13.41 -20.09
C PHE A 132 8.33 -13.24 -19.50
N ASP A 133 9.10 -14.33 -19.51
CA ASP A 133 10.48 -14.36 -19.01
C ASP A 133 11.50 -13.73 -19.97
N THR A 134 11.15 -13.59 -21.25
CA THR A 134 11.98 -12.95 -22.28
C THR A 134 11.13 -12.20 -23.29
N ALA A 135 11.75 -11.30 -24.06
CA ALA A 135 11.09 -10.59 -25.16
C ALA A 135 10.74 -11.56 -26.31
N GLU A 136 11.60 -12.54 -26.59
CA GLU A 136 11.32 -13.53 -27.64
C GLU A 136 10.08 -14.37 -27.32
N ALA A 137 9.86 -14.72 -26.05
CA ALA A 137 8.64 -15.42 -25.63
C ALA A 137 7.39 -14.55 -25.80
N PHE A 138 7.50 -13.22 -25.68
CA PHE A 138 6.41 -12.30 -25.96
C PHE A 138 6.08 -12.25 -27.46
N ASP A 139 7.10 -12.31 -28.34
CA ASP A 139 6.93 -12.21 -29.79
C ASP A 139 6.49 -13.52 -30.46
N THR A 140 6.68 -14.67 -29.80
CA THR A 140 6.50 -16.00 -30.40
C THR A 140 5.26 -16.76 -29.92
N GLU A 141 4.67 -16.37 -28.79
CA GLU A 141 3.49 -17.05 -28.24
C GLU A 141 2.21 -16.56 -28.94
N GLU A 142 1.44 -17.49 -29.53
CA GLU A 142 0.03 -17.27 -29.81
C GLU A 142 -0.71 -17.00 -28.48
N GLU A 143 -1.81 -16.24 -28.53
CA GLU A 143 -2.51 -15.71 -27.34
C GLU A 143 -2.48 -16.66 -26.11
N PRO A 144 -1.80 -16.28 -25.01
CA PRO A 144 -1.59 -17.18 -23.88
C PRO A 144 -2.92 -17.57 -23.22
N ILE A 145 -3.05 -18.85 -22.86
CA ILE A 145 -4.25 -19.34 -22.17
C ILE A 145 -4.44 -18.62 -20.81
N PRO A 146 -5.67 -18.29 -20.40
CA PRO A 146 -5.92 -17.49 -19.18
C PRO A 146 -5.30 -18.04 -17.89
N ALA A 147 -5.23 -19.37 -17.76
CA ALA A 147 -4.61 -20.02 -16.61
C ALA A 147 -3.10 -19.76 -16.52
N TYR A 148 -2.42 -19.69 -17.68
CA TYR A 148 -1.01 -19.33 -17.74
C TYR A 148 -0.80 -17.86 -17.40
N THR A 149 -1.62 -16.97 -17.96
CA THR A 149 -1.62 -15.53 -17.64
C THR A 149 -1.68 -15.30 -16.14
N ARG A 150 -2.69 -15.86 -15.46
CA ARG A 150 -2.90 -15.69 -14.02
C ARG A 150 -1.74 -16.24 -13.18
N LYS A 151 -1.18 -17.39 -13.58
CA LYS A 151 -0.01 -17.97 -12.91
C LYS A 151 1.25 -17.12 -13.13
N SER A 152 1.40 -16.50 -14.29
CA SER A 152 2.54 -15.64 -14.59
C SER A 152 2.62 -14.41 -13.67
N TRP A 153 1.47 -13.91 -13.18
CA TRP A 153 1.42 -12.79 -12.25
C TRP A 153 2.07 -13.08 -10.89
N GLU A 154 2.18 -14.35 -10.48
CA GLU A 154 2.87 -14.69 -9.23
C GLU A 154 4.35 -14.29 -9.22
N LYS A 155 4.93 -14.02 -10.40
CA LYS A 155 6.28 -13.49 -10.56
C LYS A 155 6.47 -12.12 -9.90
N LEU A 156 5.41 -11.34 -9.68
CA LEU A 156 5.47 -10.08 -8.91
C LEU A 156 6.01 -10.25 -7.48
N PHE A 157 5.91 -11.46 -6.93
CA PHE A 157 6.36 -11.79 -5.58
C PHE A 157 7.78 -12.38 -5.55
N ASP A 158 8.39 -12.66 -6.71
CA ASP A 158 9.76 -13.19 -6.81
C ASP A 158 10.75 -12.05 -7.03
N GLN A 159 11.35 -11.59 -5.94
CA GLN A 159 12.34 -10.52 -5.96
C GLN A 159 13.49 -10.77 -6.95
N LYS A 160 13.99 -12.01 -7.05
CA LYS A 160 15.10 -12.32 -7.96
C LYS A 160 14.68 -12.18 -9.41
N TRP A 161 13.46 -12.62 -9.73
CA TRP A 161 12.89 -12.46 -11.06
C TRP A 161 12.70 -10.99 -11.39
N CYS A 162 12.12 -10.21 -10.48
CA CYS A 162 11.90 -8.77 -10.66
C CYS A 162 13.20 -7.99 -10.87
N GLU A 163 14.24 -8.27 -10.08
CA GLU A 163 15.57 -7.66 -10.23
C GLU A 163 16.19 -7.99 -11.59
N LYS A 164 16.11 -9.25 -12.02
CA LYS A 164 16.57 -9.66 -13.35
C LYS A 164 15.83 -8.93 -14.46
N MET A 165 14.49 -8.90 -14.39
CA MET A 165 13.67 -8.26 -15.41
C MET A 165 13.85 -6.75 -15.48
N ALA A 166 14.08 -6.07 -14.35
CA ALA A 166 14.37 -4.64 -14.35
C ALA A 166 15.66 -4.35 -15.12
N VAL A 167 16.69 -5.19 -14.97
CA VAL A 167 17.93 -5.10 -15.76
C VAL A 167 17.66 -5.38 -17.24
N ASP A 168 17.01 -6.51 -17.56
CA ASP A 168 16.79 -6.95 -18.93
C ASP A 168 15.93 -5.97 -19.73
N ARG A 169 14.93 -5.34 -19.09
CA ARG A 169 14.02 -4.37 -19.71
C ARG A 169 14.46 -2.92 -19.54
N SER A 170 15.64 -2.66 -18.95
CA SER A 170 16.14 -1.30 -18.66
C SER A 170 15.12 -0.44 -17.88
N ILE A 171 14.35 -1.07 -16.99
CA ILE A 171 13.43 -0.39 -16.08
C ILE A 171 14.27 0.23 -14.95
N ALA A 172 13.77 1.28 -14.31
CA ALA A 172 14.34 1.76 -13.05
C ALA A 172 14.45 0.60 -12.03
N ALA A 173 15.28 0.78 -11.00
CA ALA A 173 15.42 -0.22 -9.94
C ALA A 173 14.03 -0.67 -9.43
N PRO A 174 13.81 -1.99 -9.21
CA PRO A 174 12.52 -2.50 -8.77
C PRO A 174 12.00 -1.72 -7.57
N SER A 175 10.73 -1.37 -7.61
CA SER A 175 10.06 -0.70 -6.50
C SER A 175 8.92 -1.58 -5.99
N TYR A 176 8.68 -1.55 -4.69
CA TYR A 176 7.73 -2.46 -4.08
C TYR A 176 6.53 -1.70 -3.54
N GLN A 177 5.39 -2.36 -3.68
CA GLN A 177 4.16 -2.02 -2.99
C GLN A 177 3.79 -3.16 -2.06
N TYR A 178 3.05 -2.80 -1.03
CA TYR A 178 2.80 -3.67 0.10
C TYR A 178 1.31 -3.69 0.36
N VAL A 179 0.75 -4.87 0.61
CA VAL A 179 -0.67 -5.03 0.92
C VAL A 179 -0.85 -5.69 2.28
N ILE A 180 -1.87 -5.24 3.01
CA ILE A 180 -2.25 -5.78 4.32
C ILE A 180 -3.77 -5.83 4.46
N HIS A 181 -4.31 -6.81 5.19
CA HIS A 181 -5.75 -6.94 5.44
C HIS A 181 -6.35 -5.67 6.09
N ARG A 182 -5.73 -5.16 7.15
CA ARG A 182 -6.16 -3.94 7.86
C ARG A 182 -5.03 -3.31 8.66
N ILE A 183 -5.20 -2.05 9.01
CA ILE A 183 -4.28 -1.27 9.84
C ILE A 183 -5.00 -0.83 11.12
N GLU A 184 -4.65 -1.45 12.24
CA GLU A 184 -5.13 -1.02 13.57
C GLU A 184 -4.64 0.38 13.93
N LEU A 185 -5.44 1.16 14.67
CA LEU A 185 -5.02 2.51 15.07
C LEU A 185 -3.71 2.53 15.86
N HIS A 186 -3.40 1.46 16.62
CA HIS A 186 -2.14 1.38 17.37
C HIS A 186 -0.90 1.15 16.50
N HIS A 187 -1.08 0.74 15.24
CA HIS A 187 -0.01 0.70 14.24
C HIS A 187 0.29 2.08 13.67
N VAL A 188 -0.63 3.05 13.79
CA VAL A 188 -0.46 4.39 13.24
C VAL A 188 0.51 5.19 14.11
N ARG A 189 1.64 5.58 13.51
CA ARG A 189 2.69 6.37 14.16
C ARG A 189 2.58 7.85 13.85
N ALA A 190 2.02 8.21 12.70
CA ALA A 190 1.86 9.60 12.31
C ALA A 190 0.74 9.77 11.28
N VAL A 191 0.07 10.93 11.29
CA VAL A 191 -0.99 11.29 10.35
C VAL A 191 -0.68 12.66 9.76
N MET A 192 -0.53 12.76 8.45
CA MET A 192 -0.29 14.03 7.76
C MET A 192 -1.47 14.35 6.83
N PRO A 193 -2.25 15.42 7.10
CA PRO A 193 -3.29 15.85 6.19
C PRO A 193 -2.68 16.45 4.91
N PHE A 194 -3.37 16.26 3.79
CA PHE A 194 -3.07 16.93 2.52
C PHE A 194 -4.36 17.19 1.74
N GLN A 195 -4.25 18.01 0.70
CA GLN A 195 -5.30 18.17 -0.30
C GLN A 195 -4.72 17.78 -1.66
N ASP A 196 -5.43 16.94 -2.41
CA ASP A 196 -4.94 16.38 -3.68
C ASP A 196 -5.02 17.41 -4.83
N LEU A 197 -4.24 18.47 -4.72
CA LEU A 197 -4.11 19.52 -5.72
C LEU A 197 -2.96 19.15 -6.66
N SER A 198 -3.23 19.07 -7.96
CA SER A 198 -2.18 18.88 -8.96
C SER A 198 -1.14 20.00 -8.85
N ASP A 199 0.13 19.63 -8.65
CA ASP A 199 1.27 20.56 -8.54
C ASP A 199 1.25 21.50 -7.30
N SER A 200 0.84 20.97 -6.14
CA SER A 200 0.91 21.71 -4.87
C SER A 200 2.34 21.80 -4.32
N TRP A 201 2.98 22.95 -4.53
CA TRP A 201 4.27 23.28 -3.90
C TRP A 201 4.19 23.26 -2.36
N VAL A 202 3.03 23.63 -1.80
CA VAL A 202 2.79 23.62 -0.34
C VAL A 202 2.84 22.19 0.21
N ASP A 203 2.21 21.23 -0.47
CA ASP A 203 2.21 19.83 -0.02
C ASP A 203 3.58 19.16 -0.20
N ARG A 204 4.34 19.56 -1.23
CA ARG A 204 5.75 19.15 -1.36
C ARG A 204 6.59 19.59 -0.16
N ILE A 205 6.47 20.86 0.26
CA ILE A 205 7.21 21.37 1.43
C ILE A 205 6.74 20.71 2.72
N ARG A 206 5.42 20.57 2.91
CA ARG A 206 4.86 19.87 4.07
C ARG A 206 5.36 18.44 4.14
N GLY A 207 5.36 17.73 3.02
CA GLY A 207 5.90 16.37 2.91
C GLY A 207 7.38 16.29 3.26
N LEU A 208 8.21 17.18 2.73
CA LEU A 208 9.65 17.25 3.06
C LEU A 208 9.89 17.54 4.54
N GLY A 209 9.23 18.56 5.09
CA GLY A 209 9.32 18.90 6.51
C GLY A 209 8.80 17.77 7.41
N TRP A 210 7.78 17.03 6.97
CA TRP A 210 7.27 15.86 7.66
C TRP A 210 8.28 14.70 7.68
N ARG A 211 8.85 14.35 6.52
CA ARG A 211 9.88 13.32 6.39
C ARG A 211 11.07 13.61 7.31
N LEU A 212 11.53 14.85 7.34
CA LEU A 212 12.63 15.29 8.22
C LEU A 212 12.24 15.22 9.70
N GLY A 213 11.06 15.74 10.06
CA GLY A 213 10.59 15.74 11.44
C GLY A 213 10.36 14.34 12.02
N TYR A 214 9.85 13.40 11.22
CA TYR A 214 9.68 12.00 11.64
C TYR A 214 11.02 11.28 11.77
N ARG A 215 11.92 11.38 10.76
CA ARG A 215 13.26 10.77 10.82
C ARG A 215 14.09 11.26 12.00
N LEU A 216 13.90 12.50 12.43
CA LEU A 216 14.59 13.10 13.59
C LEU A 216 13.88 12.84 14.93
N GLY A 217 12.85 11.98 14.97
CA GLY A 217 12.09 11.67 16.19
C GLY A 217 11.31 12.85 16.77
N SER A 218 11.20 13.95 16.03
CA SER A 218 10.62 15.22 16.47
C SER A 218 9.11 15.32 16.23
N LYS A 219 8.55 14.36 15.47
CA LYS A 219 7.11 14.21 15.22
C LYS A 219 6.63 12.89 15.82
N LYS A 220 5.75 12.96 16.83
CA LYS A 220 4.99 11.81 17.36
C LYS A 220 3.59 11.80 16.74
N SER A 221 2.88 10.68 16.86
CA SER A 221 1.47 10.53 16.50
C SER A 221 0.66 11.73 17.02
N ILE A 222 0.20 12.59 16.12
CA ILE A 222 -0.69 13.68 16.47
C ILE A 222 -2.10 13.11 16.36
N PRO A 223 -2.95 13.20 17.39
CA PRO A 223 -4.38 12.97 17.25
C PRO A 223 -4.88 13.83 16.09
N PHE A 224 -5.46 13.19 15.08
CA PHE A 224 -5.96 13.88 13.91
C PHE A 224 -7.20 14.70 14.30
N GLN A 225 -7.07 16.02 14.25
CA GLN A 225 -8.20 16.94 14.26
C GLN A 225 -8.08 17.85 13.05
N TRP A 226 -9.01 17.75 12.11
CA TRP A 226 -9.22 18.83 11.15
C TRP A 226 -9.72 20.05 11.93
N ARG A 227 -8.93 21.11 11.96
CA ARG A 227 -9.47 22.45 12.20
C ARG A 227 -10.02 22.92 10.88
N ASP A 228 -11.34 22.92 10.73
CA ASP A 228 -11.98 23.54 9.58
C ASP A 228 -11.50 24.99 9.49
N GLN A 229 -10.97 25.37 8.32
CA GLN A 229 -10.61 26.76 8.04
C GLN A 229 -11.84 27.65 7.80
N THR A 230 -13.04 27.17 8.10
CA THR A 230 -14.20 28.04 8.29
C THR A 230 -14.04 28.73 9.64
N GLY A 231 -13.29 29.82 9.65
CA GLY A 231 -13.36 30.75 10.77
C GLY A 231 -14.82 31.17 10.95
N LEU A 232 -15.46 30.70 12.02
CA LEU A 232 -16.53 31.38 12.75
C LEU A 232 -16.93 30.55 13.99
N LYS A 233 -16.38 31.03 15.11
CA LYS A 233 -16.91 31.11 16.48
C LYS A 233 -17.46 29.85 17.17
N GLU A 234 -16.84 29.57 18.32
CA GLU A 234 -17.51 29.04 19.51
C GLU A 234 -18.90 29.66 19.68
N ILE A 235 -19.89 28.80 19.97
CA ILE A 235 -21.09 29.21 20.67
C ILE A 235 -21.24 28.23 21.83
N SER A 236 -21.36 28.82 23.01
CA SER A 236 -21.59 28.30 24.38
C SER A 236 -22.15 26.90 24.52
#